data_AF-S3D3H2-F1
#
_entry.id   AF-S3D3H2-F1
#
_cell.length_a   1.000
_cell.length_b   1.000
_cell.length_c   1.000
_cell.angle_alpha   90.00
_cell.angle_beta   90.00
_cell.angle_gamma   90.00
#
_symmetry.space_group_name_H-M   'P 1'
#
loop_
_entity.id
_entity.type
_entity.pdbx_description
1 polymer ?
#
loop_
_entity_poly.entity_id
_entity_poly.type
_entity_poly.pdbx_seq_one_letter_code
_entity_poly.pdbx_strand_id
1 'polypeptide(L)'
;MPTFTISFDENSSSNMGKPQLWQSAKQISFEDHLELTALMFDWGDSYDAKDWKRLRSIIAPTLLVDYTDIGKPCWPAMSAEDFMGMITDDGFLGDPCVKTQHLLGATRWVRVSDTEVIGNHQLRAAHQVYEDASLSKVKLRGHSHATNEHYYRKVDGVWKFAGLKPKVRWNEHNFEKVFKGSYVEEEVKEVPVKNGAPAV
;
A
#
# COMPACT_ATOMS: atom_id res chain seq x y z
N MET A 1 -38.32 19.96 22.27
CA MET A 1 -37.24 19.56 21.35
C MET A 1 -37.21 20.58 20.22
N PRO A 2 -36.09 21.27 19.94
CA PRO A 2 -36.07 22.20 18.82
C PRO A 2 -35.96 21.39 17.52
N THR A 3 -36.99 21.49 16.69
CA THR A 3 -37.03 20.91 15.34
C THR A 3 -36.19 21.81 14.44
N PHE A 4 -35.07 21.30 13.92
CA PHE A 4 -34.33 21.96 12.85
C PHE A 4 -35.01 21.65 11.52
N THR A 5 -35.64 22.65 10.93
CA THR A 5 -36.16 22.58 9.55
C THR A 5 -35.12 23.22 8.63
N ILE A 6 -34.52 22.43 7.74
CA ILE A 6 -33.67 22.96 6.66
C ILE A 6 -34.60 23.31 5.51
N SER A 7 -34.75 24.61 5.22
CA SER A 7 -35.38 25.10 4.00
C SER A 7 -34.33 25.14 2.90
N PHE A 8 -34.57 24.45 1.78
CA PHE A 8 -33.83 24.69 0.55
C PHE A 8 -34.58 25.78 -0.23
N ASP A 9 -33.90 26.90 -0.46
CA ASP A 9 -34.42 27.95 -1.34
C ASP A 9 -34.46 27.43 -2.80
N GLU A 10 -35.64 27.04 -3.25
CA GLU A 10 -35.96 26.92 -4.67
C GLU A 10 -36.27 28.31 -5.24
N ASN A 11 -35.25 29.03 -5.73
CA ASN A 11 -35.41 29.83 -6.95
C ASN A 11 -34.07 30.38 -7.50
N SER A 12 -33.67 29.93 -8.69
CA SER A 12 -33.66 30.80 -9.87
C SER A 12 -33.20 30.02 -11.10
N SER A 13 -34.17 29.63 -11.91
CA SER A 13 -33.96 29.31 -13.31
C SER A 13 -33.65 30.59 -14.09
N SER A 14 -32.38 30.84 -14.42
CA SER A 14 -32.01 31.58 -15.64
C SER A 14 -30.50 31.53 -15.91
N ASN A 15 -30.03 30.45 -16.54
CA ASN A 15 -28.91 30.55 -17.47
C ASN A 15 -28.87 29.31 -18.38
N MET A 16 -29.70 29.33 -19.42
CA MET A 16 -29.46 28.50 -20.60
C MET A 16 -28.16 28.99 -21.27
N GLY A 17 -27.18 28.10 -21.40
CA GLY A 17 -26.18 28.20 -22.47
C GLY A 17 -24.73 28.58 -22.11
N LYS A 18 -24.22 28.34 -20.89
CA LYS A 18 -22.76 28.31 -20.65
C LYS A 18 -22.39 27.18 -19.69
N PRO A 19 -21.43 26.29 -20.03
CA PRO A 19 -20.90 25.37 -19.04
C PRO A 19 -20.29 26.22 -17.92
N GLN A 20 -20.83 26.06 -16.72
CA GLN A 20 -20.37 26.74 -15.53
C GLN A 20 -18.87 26.46 -15.35
N LEU A 21 -18.08 27.53 -15.31
CA LEU A 21 -16.62 27.56 -15.13
C LEU A 21 -16.10 26.88 -13.83
N TRP A 22 -16.97 26.26 -13.04
CA TRP A 22 -16.65 25.45 -11.87
C TRP A 22 -16.81 23.94 -12.09
N GLN A 23 -17.20 23.48 -13.28
CA GLN A 23 -17.09 22.07 -13.69
C GLN A 23 -15.60 21.72 -13.82
N SER A 24 -15.03 21.39 -12.68
CA SER A 24 -13.64 21.08 -12.45
C SER A 24 -13.24 19.83 -13.23
N ALA A 25 -12.63 20.03 -14.39
CA ALA A 25 -11.87 19.01 -15.12
C ALA A 25 -10.63 18.47 -14.35
N LYS A 26 -10.63 18.50 -13.00
CA LYS A 26 -9.48 18.15 -12.15
C LYS A 26 -9.80 17.24 -10.96
N GLN A 27 -11.08 17.00 -10.65
CA GLN A 27 -11.46 16.12 -9.54
C GLN A 27 -12.01 14.80 -10.08
N ILE A 28 -11.86 13.73 -9.30
CA ILE A 28 -12.52 12.46 -9.57
C ILE A 28 -14.02 12.61 -9.29
N SER A 29 -14.87 11.85 -10.00
CA SER A 29 -16.29 11.83 -9.65
C SER A 29 -16.53 11.13 -8.31
N PHE A 30 -17.73 11.25 -7.77
CA PHE A 30 -18.08 10.53 -6.54
C PHE A 30 -18.13 9.02 -6.76
N GLU A 31 -18.56 8.58 -7.94
CA GLU A 31 -18.58 7.17 -8.35
C GLU A 31 -17.16 6.62 -8.42
N ASP A 32 -16.24 7.33 -9.10
CA ASP A 32 -14.81 6.96 -9.11
C ASP A 32 -14.26 6.91 -7.67
N HIS A 33 -14.62 7.87 -6.81
CA HIS A 33 -14.18 7.87 -5.41
C HIS A 33 -14.63 6.62 -4.64
N LEU A 34 -15.89 6.19 -4.82
CA LEU A 34 -16.41 4.98 -4.16
C LEU A 34 -15.66 3.72 -4.64
N GLU A 35 -15.47 3.56 -5.95
CA GLU A 35 -14.76 2.42 -6.53
C GLU A 35 -13.29 2.39 -6.11
N LEU A 36 -12.60 3.51 -6.20
CA LEU A 36 -11.17 3.60 -5.83
C LEU A 36 -10.96 3.39 -4.33
N THR A 37 -11.88 3.86 -3.48
CA THR A 37 -11.82 3.62 -2.03
C THR A 37 -12.05 2.14 -1.72
N ALA A 38 -12.96 1.47 -2.43
CA ALA A 38 -13.16 0.02 -2.30
C ALA A 38 -11.90 -0.75 -2.72
N LEU A 39 -11.28 -0.40 -3.86
CA LEU A 39 -10.01 -1.00 -4.30
C LEU A 39 -8.87 -0.79 -3.30
N MET A 40 -8.77 0.41 -2.73
CA MET A 40 -7.79 0.74 -1.69
C MET A 40 -7.97 -0.16 -0.46
N PHE A 41 -9.22 -0.33 0.00
CA PHE A 41 -9.56 -1.23 1.10
C PHE A 41 -9.23 -2.69 0.76
N ASP A 42 -9.73 -3.18 -0.38
CA ASP A 42 -9.55 -4.57 -0.81
C ASP A 42 -8.07 -4.91 -1.01
N TRP A 43 -7.23 -3.98 -1.46
CA TRP A 43 -5.79 -4.18 -1.53
C TRP A 43 -5.19 -4.47 -0.14
N GLY A 44 -5.45 -3.60 0.84
CA GLY A 44 -4.89 -3.73 2.19
C GLY A 44 -5.41 -4.98 2.89
N ASP A 45 -6.73 -5.19 2.83
CA ASP A 45 -7.36 -6.33 3.47
C ASP A 45 -6.99 -7.66 2.79
N SER A 46 -6.73 -7.67 1.47
CA SER A 46 -6.22 -8.88 0.79
C SER A 46 -4.83 -9.27 1.27
N TYR A 47 -3.95 -8.29 1.49
CA TYR A 47 -2.62 -8.56 2.06
C TYR A 47 -2.74 -9.12 3.47
N ASP A 48 -3.56 -8.49 4.31
CA ASP A 48 -3.69 -8.83 5.72
C ASP A 48 -4.37 -10.18 5.96
N ALA A 49 -5.42 -10.47 5.19
CA ALA A 49 -6.12 -11.76 5.22
C ALA A 49 -5.40 -12.86 4.43
N LYS A 50 -4.36 -12.51 3.66
CA LYS A 50 -3.72 -13.39 2.66
C LYS A 50 -4.73 -13.95 1.65
N ASP A 51 -5.74 -13.15 1.28
CA ASP A 51 -6.73 -13.51 0.27
C ASP A 51 -6.21 -13.14 -1.13
N TRP A 52 -5.40 -14.04 -1.67
CA TRP A 52 -4.74 -13.86 -2.98
C TRP A 52 -5.72 -13.87 -4.14
N LYS A 53 -6.89 -14.50 -3.98
CA LYS A 53 -7.92 -14.51 -5.03
C LYS A 53 -8.57 -13.14 -5.13
N ARG A 54 -8.89 -12.50 -3.98
CA ARG A 54 -9.37 -11.12 -3.96
C ARG A 54 -8.35 -10.16 -4.54
N LEU A 55 -7.08 -10.25 -4.13
CA LEU A 55 -6.02 -9.42 -4.69
C LEU A 55 -5.92 -9.55 -6.22
N ARG A 56 -5.85 -10.79 -6.74
CA ARG A 56 -5.78 -11.03 -8.20
C ARG A 56 -6.95 -10.41 -8.97
N SER A 57 -8.13 -10.32 -8.35
CA SER A 57 -9.32 -9.77 -9.01
C SER A 57 -9.28 -8.25 -9.19
N ILE A 58 -8.52 -7.54 -8.36
CA ILE A 58 -8.49 -6.07 -8.32
C ILE A 58 -7.26 -5.46 -9.00
N ILE A 59 -6.21 -6.24 -9.27
CA ILE A 59 -4.99 -5.73 -9.90
C ILE A 59 -5.12 -5.58 -11.43
N ALA A 60 -4.40 -4.63 -11.99
CA ALA A 60 -4.27 -4.44 -13.42
C ALA A 60 -3.33 -5.50 -14.03
N PRO A 61 -3.40 -5.80 -15.33
CA PRO A 61 -2.51 -6.77 -15.99
C PRO A 61 -1.02 -6.43 -15.88
N THR A 62 -0.70 -5.14 -15.77
CA THR A 62 0.65 -4.63 -15.49
C THR A 62 0.62 -3.58 -14.38
N LEU A 63 1.65 -3.58 -13.54
CA LEU A 63 1.77 -2.73 -12.37
C LEU A 63 3.09 -1.95 -12.36
N LEU A 64 3.03 -0.69 -11.95
CA LEU A 64 4.19 0.11 -11.56
C LEU A 64 4.53 -0.20 -10.10
N VAL A 65 5.64 -0.90 -9.85
CA VAL A 65 6.10 -1.20 -8.50
C VAL A 65 7.40 -0.43 -8.27
N ASP A 66 7.35 0.64 -7.48
CA ASP A 66 8.54 1.44 -7.17
C ASP A 66 8.91 1.29 -5.69
N TYR A 67 9.88 0.42 -5.42
CA TYR A 67 10.39 0.18 -4.07
C TYR A 67 11.77 0.82 -3.82
N THR A 68 12.14 1.82 -4.61
CA THR A 68 13.43 2.51 -4.48
C THR A 68 13.64 3.14 -3.10
N ASP A 69 12.59 3.71 -2.51
CA ASP A 69 12.62 4.31 -1.16
C ASP A 69 12.83 3.28 -0.04
N ILE A 70 12.71 1.98 -0.33
CA ILE A 70 12.98 0.89 0.61
C ILE A 70 14.16 0.01 0.17
N GLY A 71 15.02 0.52 -0.74
CA GLY A 71 16.25 -0.13 -1.15
C GLY A 71 16.09 -1.29 -2.15
N LYS A 72 14.94 -1.40 -2.80
CA LYS A 72 14.68 -2.40 -3.86
C LYS A 72 14.51 -1.70 -5.23
N PRO A 73 14.56 -2.44 -6.35
CA PRO A 73 14.38 -1.85 -7.68
C PRO A 73 13.02 -1.17 -7.89
N CYS A 74 12.94 -0.43 -9.00
CA CYS A 74 11.67 -0.01 -9.60
C CYS A 74 11.38 -0.88 -10.82
N TRP A 75 10.17 -1.42 -10.91
CA TRP A 75 9.66 -2.17 -12.03
C TRP A 75 8.53 -1.36 -12.68
N PRO A 76 8.79 -0.68 -13.82
CA PRO A 76 7.81 0.23 -14.41
C PRO A 76 6.59 -0.46 -15.01
N ALA A 77 6.68 -1.76 -15.32
CA ALA A 77 5.61 -2.55 -15.91
C ALA A 77 5.75 -4.03 -15.51
N MET A 78 5.73 -4.32 -14.20
CA MET A 78 5.70 -5.69 -13.68
C MET A 78 4.41 -6.39 -14.13
N SER A 79 4.47 -7.64 -14.56
CA SER A 79 3.26 -8.39 -14.89
C SER A 79 2.46 -8.70 -13.62
N ALA A 80 1.14 -8.85 -13.75
CA ALA A 80 0.29 -9.27 -12.64
C ALA A 80 0.76 -10.61 -12.02
N GLU A 81 1.28 -11.53 -12.83
CA GLU A 81 1.77 -12.82 -12.33
C GLU A 81 3.06 -12.67 -11.53
N ASP A 82 4.02 -11.88 -12.02
CA ASP A 82 5.27 -11.62 -11.30
C ASP A 82 5.01 -10.88 -9.99
N PHE A 83 4.06 -9.93 -10.01
CA PHE A 83 3.63 -9.21 -8.82
C PHE A 83 3.04 -10.16 -7.79
N MET A 84 2.14 -11.05 -8.21
CA MET A 84 1.56 -12.05 -7.31
C MET A 84 2.63 -13.00 -6.78
N GLY A 85 3.55 -13.47 -7.62
CA GLY A 85 4.66 -14.32 -7.20
C GLY A 85 5.52 -13.67 -6.11
N MET A 86 5.85 -12.38 -6.28
CA MET A 86 6.58 -11.61 -5.26
C MET A 86 5.78 -11.45 -3.96
N ILE A 87 4.51 -11.09 -4.04
CA ILE A 87 3.69 -10.80 -2.85
C ILE A 87 3.39 -12.07 -2.05
N THR A 88 3.11 -13.19 -2.71
CA THR A 88 2.75 -14.46 -2.05
C THR A 88 3.94 -15.31 -1.65
N ASP A 89 5.16 -14.84 -1.85
CA ASP A 89 6.38 -15.57 -1.50
C ASP A 89 6.50 -15.78 0.03
N ASP A 90 6.97 -16.97 0.44
CA ASP A 90 7.18 -17.35 1.84
C ASP A 90 8.29 -16.54 2.53
N GLY A 91 9.12 -15.85 1.75
CA GLY A 91 10.07 -14.86 2.24
C GLY A 91 9.45 -13.48 2.45
N PHE A 92 8.19 -13.27 2.07
CA PHE A 92 7.45 -12.02 2.18
C PHE A 92 6.08 -12.20 2.87
N LEU A 93 4.96 -11.80 2.25
CA LEU A 93 3.62 -11.90 2.85
C LEU A 93 3.01 -13.30 2.74
N GLY A 94 3.63 -14.23 2.01
CA GLY A 94 3.22 -15.64 1.99
C GLY A 94 3.46 -16.36 3.32
N ASP A 95 4.45 -15.92 4.10
CA ASP A 95 4.87 -16.60 5.32
C ASP A 95 3.69 -16.82 6.30
N PRO A 96 3.34 -18.07 6.65
CA PRO A 96 2.26 -18.34 7.59
C PRO A 96 2.55 -17.77 9.00
N CYS A 97 3.83 -17.56 9.34
CA CYS A 97 4.26 -17.01 10.62
C CYS A 97 4.20 -15.47 10.67
N VAL A 98 3.85 -14.79 9.56
CA VAL A 98 3.77 -13.32 9.50
C VAL A 98 2.31 -12.89 9.49
N LYS A 99 1.95 -12.04 10.46
CA LYS A 99 0.70 -11.28 10.48
C LYS A 99 0.95 -9.81 10.19
N THR A 100 0.06 -9.21 9.41
CA THR A 100 0.14 -7.80 9.04
C THR A 100 -1.18 -7.08 9.28
N GLN A 101 -1.09 -5.76 9.40
CA GLN A 101 -2.21 -4.85 9.19
C GLN A 101 -1.72 -3.65 8.38
N HIS A 102 -2.24 -3.46 7.17
CA HIS A 102 -2.00 -2.31 6.32
C HIS A 102 -3.05 -1.24 6.59
N LEU A 103 -2.91 -0.54 7.73
CA LEU A 103 -3.88 0.46 8.15
C LEU A 103 -3.75 1.73 7.32
N LEU A 104 -4.76 1.96 6.49
CA LEU A 104 -4.87 3.12 5.61
C LEU A 104 -5.58 4.28 6.34
N GLY A 105 -4.90 5.42 6.41
CA GLY A 105 -5.36 6.63 7.09
C GLY A 105 -5.94 7.67 6.12
N ALA A 106 -5.62 8.95 6.35
CA ALA A 106 -6.08 10.02 5.50
C ALA A 106 -5.61 9.81 4.05
N THR A 107 -6.54 10.03 3.12
CA THR A 107 -6.34 9.82 1.69
C THR A 107 -6.68 11.08 0.91
N ARG A 108 -5.88 11.37 -0.13
CA ARG A 108 -6.22 12.36 -1.17
C ARG A 108 -6.06 11.75 -2.55
N TRP A 109 -6.83 12.28 -3.50
CA TRP A 109 -6.89 11.78 -4.87
C TRP A 109 -6.42 12.83 -5.87
N VAL A 110 -5.72 12.38 -6.90
CA VAL A 110 -5.29 13.21 -8.03
C VAL A 110 -5.72 12.52 -9.32
N ARG A 111 -6.63 13.14 -10.07
CA ARG A 111 -6.98 12.70 -11.41
C ARG A 111 -5.85 13.04 -12.37
N VAL A 112 -5.36 12.04 -13.10
CA VAL A 112 -4.31 12.20 -14.12
C VAL A 112 -4.95 12.27 -15.50
N SER A 113 -5.87 11.37 -15.78
CA SER A 113 -6.63 11.30 -17.04
C SER A 113 -8.03 10.72 -16.79
N ASP A 114 -8.78 10.43 -17.85
CA ASP A 114 -10.08 9.74 -17.74
C ASP A 114 -9.95 8.28 -17.30
N THR A 115 -8.74 7.72 -17.45
CA THR A 115 -8.44 6.32 -17.20
C THR A 115 -7.37 6.12 -16.13
N GLU A 116 -6.85 7.18 -15.51
CA GLU A 116 -5.77 7.10 -14.52
C GLU A 116 -5.98 8.05 -13.34
N VAL A 117 -5.79 7.52 -12.14
CA VAL A 117 -5.89 8.24 -10.88
C VAL A 117 -4.75 7.83 -9.96
N ILE A 118 -4.22 8.78 -9.18
CA ILE A 118 -3.25 8.53 -8.12
C ILE A 118 -3.94 8.75 -6.77
N GLY A 119 -3.90 7.73 -5.92
CA GLY A 119 -4.26 7.82 -4.51
C GLY A 119 -3.01 8.04 -3.66
N ASN A 120 -3.06 9.00 -2.73
CA ASN A 120 -1.99 9.20 -1.74
C ASN A 120 -2.56 8.83 -0.38
N HIS A 121 -2.04 7.77 0.23
CA HIS A 121 -2.59 7.18 1.44
C HIS A 121 -1.58 7.30 2.58
N GLN A 122 -2.01 7.83 3.73
CA GLN A 122 -1.27 7.56 4.97
C GLN A 122 -1.34 6.06 5.26
N LEU A 123 -0.22 5.47 5.67
CA LEU A 123 -0.13 4.03 5.94
C LEU A 123 0.64 3.80 7.22
N ARG A 124 0.04 3.01 8.13
CA ARG A 124 0.77 2.32 9.18
C ARG A 124 0.69 0.83 8.92
N ALA A 125 1.82 0.22 8.58
CA ALA A 125 1.90 -1.21 8.31
C ALA A 125 2.47 -1.93 9.53
N ALA A 126 1.60 -2.51 10.36
CA ALA A 126 2.00 -3.22 11.57
C ALA A 126 2.25 -4.70 11.25
N HIS A 127 3.39 -5.24 11.68
CA HIS A 127 3.78 -6.63 11.47
C HIS A 127 4.10 -7.31 12.79
N GLN A 128 3.73 -8.58 12.88
CA GLN A 128 4.11 -9.48 13.95
C GLN A 128 4.55 -10.81 13.35
N VAL A 129 5.73 -11.27 13.74
CA VAL A 129 6.31 -12.55 13.30
C VAL A 129 6.29 -13.51 14.48
N TYR A 130 5.85 -14.73 14.23
CA TYR A 130 5.76 -15.80 15.22
C TYR A 130 6.90 -16.79 15.07
N GLU A 131 7.17 -17.58 16.11
CA GLU A 131 8.20 -18.64 16.06
C GLU A 131 7.83 -19.76 15.08
N ASP A 132 6.53 -20.03 14.95
CA ASP A 132 5.97 -21.03 14.05
C ASP A 132 4.52 -20.70 13.64
N ALA A 133 3.95 -21.54 12.77
CA ALA A 133 2.61 -21.39 12.21
C ALA A 133 1.46 -21.63 13.23
N SER A 134 1.74 -22.04 14.48
CA SER A 134 0.72 -22.11 15.53
C SER A 134 0.29 -20.72 16.02
N LEU A 135 1.10 -19.69 15.73
CA LEU A 135 0.86 -18.30 16.12
C LEU A 135 0.74 -18.08 17.64
N SER A 136 1.36 -18.96 18.44
CA SER A 136 1.26 -18.94 19.90
C SER A 136 2.28 -18.02 20.56
N LYS A 137 3.50 -17.94 20.01
CA LYS A 137 4.61 -17.15 20.56
C LYS A 137 5.17 -16.16 19.55
N VAL A 138 5.18 -14.89 19.93
CA VAL A 138 5.71 -13.79 19.11
C VAL A 138 7.23 -13.82 19.15
N LYS A 139 7.85 -13.93 17.97
CA LYS A 139 9.30 -13.84 17.78
C LYS A 139 9.79 -12.39 17.72
N LEU A 140 9.13 -11.56 16.90
CA LEU A 140 9.44 -10.13 16.81
C LEU A 140 8.25 -9.32 16.29
N ARG A 141 8.35 -7.99 16.43
CA ARG A 141 7.44 -7.00 15.87
C ARG A 141 8.21 -6.00 15.02
N GLY A 142 7.51 -5.40 14.08
CA GLY A 142 8.01 -4.33 13.23
C GLY A 142 6.86 -3.50 12.69
N HIS A 143 6.90 -2.18 12.81
CA HIS A 143 5.82 -1.33 12.30
C HIS A 143 6.39 -0.22 11.42
N SER A 144 5.88 -0.06 10.21
CA SER A 144 6.31 1.00 9.31
C SER A 144 5.31 2.14 9.29
N HIS A 145 5.83 3.36 9.36
CA HIS A 145 5.05 4.60 9.21
C HIS A 145 5.42 5.23 7.87
N ALA A 146 4.46 5.25 6.95
CA ALA A 146 4.70 5.61 5.57
C ALA A 146 3.54 6.43 4.97
N THR A 147 3.82 6.98 3.80
CA THR A 147 2.78 7.31 2.82
C THR A 147 2.91 6.35 1.67
N ASN A 148 1.81 5.87 1.10
CA ASN A 148 1.83 5.04 -0.10
C ASN A 148 1.11 5.75 -1.23
N GLU A 149 1.81 5.96 -2.35
CA GLU A 149 1.13 6.33 -3.59
C GLU A 149 0.62 5.06 -4.24
N HIS A 150 -0.68 4.98 -4.49
CA HIS A 150 -1.27 3.95 -5.33
C HIS A 150 -1.58 4.53 -6.70
N TYR A 151 -1.26 3.76 -7.73
CA TYR A 151 -1.63 4.06 -9.10
C TYR A 151 -2.86 3.23 -9.45
N TYR A 152 -3.87 3.85 -10.05
CA TYR A 152 -5.08 3.18 -10.49
C TYR A 152 -5.30 3.44 -11.97
N ARG A 153 -5.76 2.42 -12.68
CA ARG A 153 -6.01 2.49 -14.12
C ARG A 153 -7.31 1.79 -14.50
N LYS A 154 -8.09 2.38 -15.40
CA LYS A 154 -9.23 1.70 -16.03
C LYS A 154 -8.74 0.66 -17.03
N VAL A 155 -9.18 -0.57 -16.86
CA VAL A 155 -8.99 -1.68 -17.81
C VAL A 155 -10.37 -2.14 -18.22
N ASP A 156 -10.68 -2.05 -19.51
CA ASP A 156 -12.01 -2.37 -20.05
C ASP A 156 -13.15 -1.65 -19.32
N GLY A 157 -12.90 -0.38 -18.95
CA GLY A 157 -13.85 0.49 -18.25
C GLY A 157 -13.89 0.32 -16.72
N VAL A 158 -13.20 -0.66 -16.15
CA VAL A 158 -13.23 -0.96 -14.70
C VAL A 158 -11.93 -0.48 -14.04
N TRP A 159 -12.02 0.21 -12.91
CA TRP A 159 -10.83 0.60 -12.14
C TRP A 159 -10.09 -0.62 -11.58
N LYS A 160 -8.76 -0.59 -11.69
CA LYS A 160 -7.85 -1.60 -11.15
C LYS A 160 -6.69 -0.95 -10.41
N PHE A 161 -6.19 -1.65 -9.39
CA PHE A 161 -4.93 -1.32 -8.75
C PHE A 161 -3.77 -1.59 -9.72
N ALA A 162 -3.07 -0.53 -10.10
CA ALA A 162 -2.07 -0.53 -11.16
C ALA A 162 -0.65 -0.26 -10.65
N GLY A 163 -0.43 -0.29 -9.33
CA GLY A 163 0.91 -0.13 -8.77
C GLY A 163 0.97 0.61 -7.46
N LEU A 164 2.16 0.67 -6.90
CA LEU A 164 2.45 1.38 -5.67
C LEU A 164 3.86 1.96 -5.61
N LYS A 165 3.99 3.02 -4.82
CA LYS A 165 5.24 3.62 -4.40
C LYS A 165 5.16 4.01 -2.92
N PRO A 166 5.62 3.14 -2.01
CA PRO A 166 5.71 3.48 -0.60
C PRO A 166 6.87 4.44 -0.36
N LYS A 167 6.63 5.44 0.48
CA LYS A 167 7.66 6.33 1.02
C LYS A 167 7.66 6.21 2.54
N VAL A 168 8.62 5.45 3.06
CA VAL A 168 8.79 5.24 4.51
C VAL A 168 9.28 6.54 5.16
N ARG A 169 8.73 6.88 6.33
CA ARG A 169 9.22 8.00 7.14
C ARG A 169 10.15 7.49 8.24
N TRP A 170 9.72 6.47 8.96
CA TRP A 170 10.48 5.80 10.01
C TRP A 170 9.79 4.47 10.38
N ASN A 171 10.49 3.64 11.14
CA ASN A 171 10.01 2.33 11.57
C ASN A 171 10.09 2.17 13.10
N GLU A 172 9.17 1.40 13.68
CA GLU A 172 9.19 0.93 15.07
C GLU A 172 9.72 -0.51 15.15
N HIS A 173 10.35 -0.84 16.29
CA HIS A 173 10.88 -2.17 16.60
C HIS A 173 11.91 -2.67 15.57
N ASN A 174 11.89 -3.96 15.23
CA ASN A 174 12.87 -4.59 14.33
C ASN A 174 12.25 -4.82 12.94
N PHE A 175 11.70 -3.76 12.33
CA PHE A 175 10.99 -3.84 11.05
C PHE A 175 11.87 -4.42 9.93
N GLU A 176 13.15 -4.07 9.91
CA GLU A 176 14.16 -4.56 8.99
C GLU A 176 14.33 -6.09 9.04
N LYS A 177 13.87 -6.74 10.12
CA LYS A 177 13.95 -8.19 10.31
C LYS A 177 12.62 -8.92 10.09
N VAL A 178 11.57 -8.24 9.66
CA VAL A 178 10.23 -8.83 9.50
C VAL A 178 10.18 -9.83 8.35
N PHE A 179 10.72 -9.48 7.19
CA PHE A 179 10.64 -10.30 5.98
C PHE A 179 11.96 -11.03 5.71
N LYS A 180 11.88 -12.32 5.40
CA LYS A 180 13.08 -13.12 5.14
C LYS A 180 13.83 -12.67 3.90
N GLY A 181 13.11 -12.25 2.86
CA GLY A 181 13.68 -11.69 1.64
C GLY A 181 14.29 -10.28 1.79
N SER A 182 14.21 -9.70 2.99
CA SER A 182 14.82 -8.40 3.32
C SER A 182 16.16 -8.55 4.06
N TYR A 183 16.53 -9.75 4.50
CA TYR A 183 17.85 -9.97 5.09
C TYR A 183 18.93 -9.82 4.00
N VAL A 184 19.74 -8.77 4.09
CA VAL A 184 21.12 -8.89 3.63
C VAL A 184 21.81 -9.63 4.77
N GLU A 185 22.25 -10.87 4.56
CA GLU A 185 23.15 -11.51 5.52
C GLU A 185 24.42 -10.64 5.58
N GLU A 186 24.56 -9.83 6.63
CA GLU A 186 25.87 -9.35 7.01
C GLU A 186 26.63 -10.57 7.51
N GLU A 187 27.56 -11.08 6.70
CA GLU A 187 28.60 -11.99 7.18
C GLU A 187 29.22 -11.36 8.43
N VAL A 188 28.94 -11.94 9.60
CA VAL A 188 29.69 -11.64 10.82
C VAL A 188 31.11 -12.15 10.57
N LYS A 189 31.99 -11.28 10.05
CA LYS A 189 33.41 -11.56 9.99
C LYS A 189 33.92 -11.63 11.43
N GLU A 190 34.15 -12.84 11.92
CA GLU A 190 34.90 -13.05 13.16
C GLU A 190 36.24 -12.30 13.06
N VAL A 191 36.41 -11.29 13.90
CA VAL A 191 37.70 -10.62 14.07
C VAL A 191 38.58 -11.58 14.86
N PRO A 192 39.73 -12.03 14.31
CA PRO A 192 40.61 -12.91 15.07
C PRO A 192 41.12 -12.15 16.30
N VAL A 193 40.86 -12.70 17.48
CA VAL A 193 41.45 -12.24 18.72
C VAL A 193 42.96 -12.40 18.58
N LYS A 194 43.70 -11.29 18.48
CA LYS A 194 45.15 -11.31 18.60
C LYS A 194 45.49 -11.71 20.03
N ASN A 195 45.92 -12.95 20.21
CA ASN A 195 46.55 -13.40 21.44
C ASN A 195 47.82 -12.57 21.64
N GLY A 196 47.75 -11.59 22.55
CA GLY A 196 48.93 -10.90 23.04
C GLY A 196 49.78 -11.88 23.83
N ALA A 197 50.99 -12.15 23.35
CA ALA A 197 52.02 -12.78 24.16
C ALA A 197 52.46 -11.80 25.27
N PRO A 198 52.72 -12.26 26.50
CA PRO A 198 53.27 -11.39 27.53
C PRO A 198 54.73 -11.07 27.20
N ALA A 199 55.10 -9.80 27.36
CA ALA A 199 56.49 -9.36 27.27
C ALA A 199 57.31 -10.02 28.38
N VAL A 200 58.48 -10.54 28.01
CA VAL A 200 59.54 -11.00 28.91
C VAL A 200 60.49 -9.84 29.20
#